data_AF-A0A0L0LP79-F1
#
_entry.id   AF-A0A0L0LP79-F1
#
_cell.length_a   1.000
_cell.length_b   1.000
_cell.length_c   1.000
_cell.angle_alpha   90.00
_cell.angle_beta   90.00
_cell.angle_gamma   90.00
#
_symmetry.space_group_name_H-M   'P 1'
#
loop_
_entity.id
_entity.type
_entity.pdbx_description
1 polymer ?
#
loop_
_entity_poly.entity_id
_entity_poly.type
_entity_poly.pdbx_seq_one_letter_code
_entity_poly.pdbx_strand_id
1 'polypeptide(L)'
;MILLDWEVPLDLTDPSVGFGVASGVVQLIGYWIYSQYSSKINIGSWMIWTFGAFVELVSYYFMTEGDLVKIILPAACAVACILCFLTALVRRRFGWPDKVTWWFVGADVAITLVGLALHNATVANLLYQVSFALSLVPMLRGMMRDEEREHPFPWLVWSVAYGLFLTSVSLRTDWSDWRLWKDWLDVVYPTTGLVTHWIVYRAAQNYSYTRPIDD
;
A
#
# COMPACT_ATOMS: atom_id res chain seq x y z
N MET A 1 -31.49 17.70 -11.71
CA MET A 1 -31.45 16.22 -11.70
C MET A 1 -30.74 15.79 -12.97
N ILE A 2 -29.42 15.67 -12.91
CA ILE A 2 -28.60 15.19 -14.03
C ILE A 2 -28.54 13.68 -13.87
N LEU A 3 -29.23 12.96 -14.76
CA LEU A 3 -29.06 11.52 -14.90
C LEU A 3 -27.66 11.33 -15.50
N LEU A 4 -26.70 10.98 -14.65
CA LEU A 4 -25.39 10.48 -15.09
C LEU A 4 -25.62 9.07 -15.62
N ASP A 5 -25.67 8.94 -16.94
CA ASP A 5 -25.47 7.65 -17.63
C ASP A 5 -24.04 7.19 -17.32
N TRP A 6 -23.88 6.53 -16.18
CA TRP A 6 -22.63 5.92 -15.75
C TRP A 6 -22.50 4.53 -16.39
N GLU A 7 -22.42 4.50 -17.72
CA GLU A 7 -21.77 3.35 -18.36
C GLU A 7 -20.28 3.48 -18.07
N VAL A 8 -19.81 2.76 -17.06
CA VAL A 8 -18.38 2.51 -16.89
C VAL A 8 -17.97 1.62 -18.06
N PRO A 9 -17.21 2.10 -19.06
CA PRO A 9 -16.83 1.29 -20.19
C PRO A 9 -15.65 0.39 -19.75
N LEU A 10 -15.96 -0.64 -18.97
CA LEU A 10 -14.98 -1.63 -18.56
C LEU A 10 -14.91 -2.69 -19.66
N ASP A 11 -14.02 -2.48 -20.63
CA ASP A 11 -13.75 -3.46 -21.68
C ASP A 11 -13.03 -4.66 -21.08
N LEU A 12 -13.77 -5.76 -20.86
CA LEU A 12 -13.22 -6.99 -20.30
C LEU A 12 -12.19 -7.68 -21.23
N THR A 13 -12.07 -7.24 -22.48
CA THR A 13 -11.05 -7.72 -23.42
C THR A 13 -9.73 -6.95 -23.32
N ASP A 14 -9.72 -5.81 -22.62
CA ASP A 14 -8.50 -5.05 -22.34
C ASP A 14 -7.62 -5.85 -21.35
N PRO A 15 -6.39 -6.25 -21.74
CA PRO A 15 -5.50 -7.03 -20.87
C PRO A 15 -5.17 -6.31 -19.55
N SER A 16 -5.21 -4.97 -19.52
CA SER A 16 -4.96 -4.21 -18.29
C SER A 16 -5.99 -4.51 -17.20
N VAL A 17 -7.24 -4.81 -17.56
CA VAL A 17 -8.30 -5.21 -16.63
C VAL A 17 -7.94 -6.53 -15.96
N GLY A 18 -7.47 -7.52 -16.73
CA GLY A 18 -7.04 -8.81 -16.22
C GLY A 18 -5.91 -8.68 -15.18
N PHE A 19 -4.88 -7.88 -15.48
CA PHE A 19 -3.81 -7.59 -14.55
C PHE A 19 -4.29 -6.81 -13.31
N GLY A 20 -5.20 -5.85 -13.48
CA GLY A 20 -5.79 -5.07 -12.40
C GLY A 20 -6.57 -5.94 -11.41
N VAL A 21 -7.48 -6.78 -11.91
CA VAL A 21 -8.25 -7.74 -11.09
C VAL A 21 -7.33 -8.74 -10.39
N ALA A 22 -6.37 -9.33 -11.13
CA ALA A 22 -5.41 -10.26 -10.55
C ALA A 22 -4.61 -9.61 -9.41
N SER A 23 -4.19 -8.35 -9.59
CA SER A 23 -3.46 -7.61 -8.56
C SER A 23 -4.28 -7.43 -7.27
N GLY A 24 -5.57 -7.08 -7.39
CA GLY A 24 -6.46 -6.95 -6.23
C GLY A 24 -6.67 -8.29 -5.51
N VAL A 25 -6.88 -9.38 -6.24
CA VAL A 25 -7.03 -10.72 -5.65
C VAL A 25 -5.75 -11.16 -4.93
N VAL A 26 -4.59 -11.00 -5.56
CA VAL A 26 -3.29 -11.35 -4.95
C VAL A 26 -3.01 -10.47 -3.73
N GLN A 27 -3.39 -9.19 -3.77
CA GLN A 27 -3.30 -8.27 -2.63
C GLN A 27 -4.07 -8.81 -1.41
N LEU A 28 -5.32 -9.25 -1.62
CA LEU A 28 -6.17 -9.83 -0.56
C LEU A 28 -5.62 -11.16 -0.04
N ILE A 29 -5.08 -12.01 -0.92
CA ILE A 29 -4.40 -13.26 -0.52
C ILE A 29 -3.21 -12.94 0.39
N GLY A 30 -2.42 -11.92 0.09
CA GLY A 30 -1.32 -11.47 0.94
C GLY A 30 -1.77 -11.11 2.35
N TYR A 31 -2.88 -10.37 2.50
CA TYR A 31 -3.47 -10.05 3.81
C TYR A 31 -4.01 -11.28 4.53
N TRP A 32 -4.67 -12.19 3.81
CA TRP A 32 -5.15 -13.43 4.39
C TRP A 32 -3.98 -14.26 4.95
N ILE A 33 -2.91 -14.45 4.18
CA ILE A 33 -1.68 -15.13 4.63
C ILE A 33 -1.09 -14.39 5.83
N TYR A 34 -0.95 -13.07 5.77
CA TYR A 34 -0.41 -12.26 6.87
C TYR A 34 -1.17 -12.52 8.17
N SER A 35 -2.50 -12.58 8.11
CA SER A 35 -3.35 -12.83 9.27
C SER A 35 -3.18 -14.22 9.90
N GLN A 36 -2.66 -15.20 9.15
CA GLN A 36 -2.37 -16.55 9.66
C GLN A 36 -1.05 -16.61 10.43
N TYR A 37 -0.05 -15.83 10.00
CA TYR A 37 1.32 -15.90 10.55
C TYR A 37 1.64 -14.82 11.59
N SER A 38 0.99 -13.65 11.51
CA SER A 38 1.29 -12.54 12.43
C SER A 38 0.63 -12.75 13.79
N SER A 39 1.45 -12.81 14.84
CA SER A 39 1.00 -12.99 16.22
C SER A 39 0.62 -11.67 16.89
N LYS A 40 1.29 -10.56 16.53
CA LYS A 40 1.04 -9.19 17.01
C LYS A 40 1.40 -8.19 15.94
N ILE A 41 0.56 -7.18 15.76
CA ILE A 41 0.86 -6.04 14.89
C ILE A 41 1.49 -4.88 15.66
N ASN A 42 2.34 -4.08 15.01
CA ASN A 42 2.73 -2.78 15.54
C ASN A 42 1.59 -1.79 15.33
N ILE A 43 0.96 -1.30 16.40
CA ILE A 43 -0.20 -0.41 16.27
C ILE A 43 0.13 0.89 15.54
N GLY A 44 1.33 1.43 15.72
CA GLY A 44 1.78 2.67 15.08
C GLY A 44 1.91 2.53 13.56
N SER A 45 2.61 1.49 13.11
CA SER A 45 2.76 1.20 11.67
C SER A 45 1.41 0.94 11.01
N TRP A 46 0.54 0.17 11.68
CA TRP A 46 -0.78 -0.14 11.14
C TRP A 46 -1.76 1.04 11.17
N MET A 47 -1.62 1.97 12.11
CA MET A 47 -2.36 3.24 12.06
C MET A 47 -1.97 4.05 10.83
N ILE A 48 -0.67 4.21 10.58
CA ILE A 48 -0.14 4.88 9.39
C ILE A 48 -0.69 4.22 8.12
N TRP A 49 -0.55 2.88 8.00
CA TRP A 49 -0.99 2.18 6.80
C TRP A 49 -2.51 2.18 6.61
N THR A 50 -3.29 2.10 7.69
CA THR A 50 -4.76 2.08 7.58
C THR A 50 -5.29 3.41 7.09
N PHE A 51 -4.87 4.51 7.73
CA PHE A 51 -5.29 5.85 7.32
C PHE A 51 -4.70 6.20 5.95
N GLY A 52 -3.42 5.87 5.78
CA GLY A 52 -2.68 6.06 4.56
C GLY A 52 -3.29 5.36 3.36
N ALA A 53 -3.69 4.09 3.48
CA ALA A 53 -4.29 3.36 2.37
C ALA A 53 -5.63 3.98 1.92
N PHE A 54 -6.38 4.60 2.82
CA PHE A 54 -7.58 5.35 2.46
C PHE A 54 -7.24 6.65 1.71
N VAL A 55 -6.28 7.43 2.22
CA VAL A 55 -5.80 8.64 1.53
C VAL A 55 -5.21 8.31 0.17
N GLU A 56 -4.48 7.21 0.07
CA GLU A 56 -3.91 6.71 -1.17
C GLU A 56 -5.01 6.37 -2.18
N LEU A 57 -6.01 5.57 -1.78
CA LEU A 57 -7.15 5.25 -2.64
C LEU A 57 -7.83 6.50 -3.19
N VAL A 58 -8.15 7.45 -2.31
CA VAL A 58 -8.87 8.67 -2.69
C VAL A 58 -8.01 9.57 -3.58
N SER A 59 -6.77 9.84 -3.17
CA SER A 59 -5.87 10.70 -3.93
C SER A 59 -5.51 10.10 -5.29
N TYR A 60 -5.27 8.79 -5.35
CA TYR A 60 -4.94 8.09 -6.60
C TYR A 60 -6.16 8.06 -7.53
N TYR A 61 -7.37 7.80 -7.02
CA TYR A 61 -8.61 7.87 -7.81
C TYR A 61 -8.77 9.23 -8.53
N PHE A 62 -8.57 10.33 -7.80
CA PHE A 62 -8.68 11.67 -8.39
C PHE A 62 -7.48 12.01 -9.29
N MET A 63 -6.28 11.52 -8.98
CA MET A 63 -5.09 11.71 -9.81
C MET A 63 -5.26 11.03 -11.17
N THR A 64 -5.80 9.81 -11.20
CA THR A 64 -6.02 9.02 -12.42
C THR A 64 -7.38 9.30 -13.07
N GLU A 65 -8.00 10.45 -12.78
CA GLU A 65 -9.27 10.91 -13.35
C GLU A 65 -10.42 9.90 -13.25
N GLY A 66 -10.42 9.09 -12.20
CA GLY A 66 -11.45 8.12 -11.93
C GLY A 66 -11.33 6.78 -12.68
N ASP A 67 -10.15 6.47 -13.25
CA ASP A 67 -9.88 5.16 -13.85
C ASP A 67 -10.07 4.02 -12.82
N LEU A 68 -11.17 3.27 -12.97
CA LEU A 68 -11.55 2.23 -12.02
C LEU A 68 -10.58 1.05 -12.01
N VAL A 69 -9.91 0.75 -13.12
CA VAL A 69 -8.93 -0.35 -13.18
C VAL A 69 -7.70 0.01 -12.35
N LYS A 70 -7.26 1.27 -12.46
CA LYS A 70 -6.15 1.82 -11.68
C LYS A 70 -6.45 1.86 -10.18
N ILE A 71 -7.70 1.80 -9.71
CA ILE A 71 -8.00 1.79 -8.27
C ILE A 71 -8.31 0.42 -7.66
N ILE A 72 -8.27 -0.68 -8.43
CA ILE A 72 -8.60 -2.02 -7.92
C ILE A 72 -7.67 -2.43 -6.77
N LEU A 73 -6.35 -2.36 -6.98
CA LEU A 73 -5.37 -2.69 -5.93
C LEU A 73 -5.49 -1.78 -4.70
N PRO A 74 -5.47 -0.44 -4.81
CA PRO A 74 -5.55 0.41 -3.63
C PRO A 74 -6.89 0.25 -2.89
N ALA A 75 -8.00 -0.02 -3.59
CA ALA A 75 -9.28 -0.31 -2.95
C ALA A 75 -9.23 -1.61 -2.15
N ALA A 76 -8.70 -2.69 -2.74
CA ALA A 76 -8.49 -3.96 -2.05
C ALA A 76 -7.55 -3.79 -0.84
N CYS A 77 -6.49 -3.01 -1.01
CA CYS A 77 -5.53 -2.70 0.05
C CYS A 77 -6.18 -1.93 1.21
N ALA A 78 -6.91 -0.85 0.93
CA ALA A 78 -7.56 -0.04 1.95
C ALA A 78 -8.56 -0.85 2.78
N VAL A 79 -9.43 -1.62 2.11
CA VAL A 79 -10.41 -2.48 2.79
C VAL A 79 -9.71 -3.53 3.66
N ALA A 80 -8.73 -4.25 3.12
CA ALA A 80 -8.04 -5.30 3.86
C ALA A 80 -7.19 -4.75 5.02
N CYS A 81 -6.55 -3.60 4.83
CA CYS A 81 -5.77 -2.93 5.88
C CYS A 81 -6.66 -2.53 7.06
N ILE A 82 -7.79 -1.87 6.79
CA ILE A 82 -8.79 -1.49 7.80
C ILE A 82 -9.28 -2.74 8.55
N LEU A 83 -9.66 -3.79 7.83
CA LEU A 83 -10.16 -5.02 8.46
C LEU A 83 -9.09 -5.71 9.32
N CYS A 84 -7.84 -5.74 8.86
CA CYS A 84 -6.73 -6.30 9.62
C CYS A 84 -6.47 -5.50 10.90
N PHE A 85 -6.43 -4.17 10.81
CA PHE A 85 -6.25 -3.27 11.95
C PHE A 85 -7.38 -3.43 12.98
N LEU A 86 -8.64 -3.39 12.54
CA LEU A 86 -9.80 -3.59 13.42
C LEU A 86 -9.78 -4.97 14.08
N THR A 87 -9.45 -6.02 13.33
CA THR A 87 -9.35 -7.39 13.87
C THR A 87 -8.27 -7.48 14.95
N ALA A 88 -7.13 -6.85 14.73
CA ALA A 88 -6.04 -6.83 15.70
C ALA A 88 -6.39 -6.02 16.96
N LEU A 89 -7.10 -4.90 16.83
CA LEU A 89 -7.62 -4.13 17.96
C LEU A 89 -8.59 -4.95 18.80
N VAL A 90 -9.58 -5.59 18.15
CA VAL A 90 -10.58 -6.44 18.82
C VAL A 90 -9.92 -7.61 19.54
N ARG A 91 -8.92 -8.23 18.93
CA ARG A 91 -8.16 -9.36 19.51
C ARG A 91 -7.07 -8.93 20.50
N ARG A 92 -6.86 -7.62 20.71
CA ARG A 92 -5.76 -7.05 21.51
C ARG A 92 -4.38 -7.58 21.14
N ARG A 93 -4.17 -7.89 19.85
CA ARG A 93 -2.91 -8.41 19.30
C ARG A 93 -2.04 -7.28 18.79
N PHE A 94 -1.70 -6.34 19.67
CA PHE A 94 -0.89 -5.18 19.29
C PHE A 94 0.25 -4.90 20.29
N GLY A 95 1.39 -4.45 19.75
CA GLY A 95 2.48 -3.85 20.51
C GLY A 95 2.34 -2.33 20.53
N TRP A 96 2.71 -1.69 21.64
CA TRP A 96 2.76 -0.24 21.73
C TRP A 96 3.98 0.32 20.99
N PRO A 97 3.86 1.47 20.31
CA PRO A 97 4.97 2.05 19.57
C PRO A 97 6.02 2.63 20.53
N ASP A 98 7.29 2.49 20.17
CA ASP A 98 8.37 3.20 20.84
C ASP A 98 8.36 4.70 20.51
N LYS A 99 9.18 5.49 21.20
CA LYS A 99 9.27 6.95 20.97
C LYS A 99 9.61 7.29 19.53
N VAL A 100 10.43 6.48 18.85
CA VAL A 100 10.84 6.75 17.48
C VAL A 100 9.71 6.50 16.50
N THR A 101 8.96 5.42 16.69
CA THR A 101 7.76 5.13 15.89
C THR A 101 6.76 6.28 16.00
N TRP A 102 6.58 6.89 17.19
CA TRP A 102 5.73 8.06 17.35
C TRP A 102 6.19 9.30 16.55
N TRP A 103 7.49 9.51 16.39
CA TRP A 103 8.00 10.58 15.52
C TRP A 103 7.61 10.35 14.05
N PHE A 104 7.68 9.11 13.58
CA PHE A 104 7.25 8.75 12.22
C PHE A 104 5.74 8.87 12.03
N VAL A 105 4.93 8.44 13.02
CA VAL A 105 3.48 8.67 13.02
C VAL A 105 3.17 10.17 12.93
N GLY A 106 3.85 11.00 13.71
CA GLY A 106 3.67 12.45 13.67
C GLY A 106 4.04 13.06 12.32
N ALA A 107 5.14 12.60 11.71
CA ALA A 107 5.55 13.01 10.37
C ALA A 107 4.53 12.61 9.30
N ASP A 108 4.01 11.38 9.36
CA ASP A 108 2.98 10.89 8.44
C ASP A 108 1.69 11.70 8.51
N VAL A 109 1.23 12.00 9.73
CA VAL A 109 0.08 12.88 9.96
C VAL A 109 0.34 14.26 9.38
N ALA A 110 1.51 14.85 9.61
CA ALA A 110 1.85 16.17 9.08
C ALA A 110 1.87 16.19 7.55
N ILE A 111 2.52 15.20 6.91
CA ILE A 111 2.56 15.07 5.46
C ILE A 111 1.15 14.93 4.89
N THR A 112 0.31 14.11 5.52
CA THR A 112 -1.07 13.92 5.08
C THR A 112 -1.89 15.19 5.20
N LEU A 113 -1.79 15.92 6.32
CA LEU A 113 -2.48 17.20 6.50
C LEU A 113 -2.03 18.25 5.46
N VAL A 114 -0.73 18.30 5.15
CA VAL A 114 -0.21 19.17 4.08
C VAL A 114 -0.80 18.76 2.73
N GLY A 115 -0.80 17.46 2.40
CA GLY A 115 -1.39 16.96 1.16
C GLY A 115 -2.87 17.32 1.01
N LEU A 116 -3.65 17.17 2.08
CA LEU A 116 -5.07 17.55 2.11
C LEU A 116 -5.28 19.06 1.94
N ALA A 117 -4.42 19.89 2.54
CA ALA A 117 -4.52 21.36 2.46
C ALA A 117 -4.17 21.92 1.08
N LEU A 118 -3.39 21.20 0.28
CA LEU A 118 -2.97 21.65 -1.05
C LEU A 118 -4.06 21.49 -2.13
N HIS A 119 -5.16 20.79 -1.84
CA HIS A 119 -6.28 20.55 -2.76
C HIS A 119 -5.85 20.04 -4.15
N ASN A 120 -4.75 19.29 -4.21
CA ASN A 120 -4.18 18.73 -5.44
C ASN A 120 -3.94 17.23 -5.23
N ALA A 121 -4.73 16.40 -5.93
CA ALA A 121 -4.70 14.95 -5.79
C ALA A 121 -3.34 14.35 -6.12
N THR A 122 -2.67 14.84 -7.17
CA THR A 122 -1.33 14.40 -7.57
C THR A 122 -0.31 14.69 -6.48
N VAL A 123 -0.28 15.92 -5.96
CA VAL A 123 0.70 16.28 -4.91
C VAL A 123 0.41 15.51 -3.63
N ALA A 124 -0.86 15.35 -3.26
CA ALA A 124 -1.26 14.56 -2.10
C ALA A 124 -0.81 13.09 -2.23
N ASN A 125 -1.02 12.48 -3.41
CA ASN A 125 -0.59 11.12 -3.69
C ASN A 125 0.94 10.98 -3.60
N LEU A 126 1.69 11.87 -4.26
CA LEU A 126 3.17 11.83 -4.23
C LEU A 126 3.73 12.04 -2.82
N LEU A 127 3.16 12.95 -2.04
CA LEU A 127 3.52 13.14 -0.64
C LEU A 127 3.24 11.88 0.18
N TYR A 128 2.11 11.21 -0.09
CA TYR A 128 1.81 9.94 0.56
C TYR A 128 2.82 8.84 0.18
N GLN A 129 3.28 8.74 -1.08
CA GLN A 129 4.32 7.78 -1.46
C GLN A 129 5.61 7.98 -0.65
N VAL A 130 5.99 9.23 -0.40
CA VAL A 130 7.12 9.57 0.49
C VAL A 130 6.83 9.13 1.92
N SER A 131 5.64 9.44 2.43
CA SER A 131 5.22 9.05 3.78
C SER A 131 5.23 7.53 3.98
N PHE A 132 4.70 6.80 3.01
CA PHE A 132 4.67 5.35 3.01
C PHE A 132 6.07 4.75 3.02
N ALA A 133 7.00 5.26 2.21
CA ALA A 133 8.39 4.82 2.23
C ALA A 133 9.07 5.09 3.59
N LEU A 134 8.82 6.26 4.19
CA LEU A 134 9.33 6.61 5.52
C LEU A 134 8.73 5.72 6.63
N SER A 135 7.48 5.28 6.48
CA SER A 135 6.81 4.39 7.43
C SER A 135 7.51 3.03 7.59
N LEU A 136 8.33 2.62 6.62
CA LEU A 136 9.09 1.37 6.71
C LEU A 136 10.27 1.47 7.67
N VAL A 137 10.80 2.67 7.92
CA VAL A 137 12.00 2.86 8.75
C VAL A 137 11.83 2.28 10.16
N PRO A 138 10.75 2.59 10.93
CA PRO A 138 10.56 1.98 12.25
C PRO A 138 10.42 0.46 12.18
N MET A 139 9.72 -0.08 11.18
CA MET A 139 9.54 -1.53 11.00
C MET A 139 10.87 -2.24 10.68
N LEU A 140 11.63 -1.73 9.70
CA LEU A 140 12.94 -2.27 9.34
C LEU A 140 13.89 -2.23 10.55
N ARG A 141 13.88 -1.13 11.30
CA ARG A 141 14.65 -1.01 12.54
C ARG A 141 14.20 -2.04 13.59
N GLY A 142 12.90 -2.24 13.77
CA GLY A 142 12.34 -3.22 14.69
C GLY A 142 12.82 -4.63 14.36
N MET A 143 12.79 -5.02 13.07
CA MET A 143 13.32 -6.29 12.60
C MET A 143 14.83 -6.43 12.82
N MET A 144 15.61 -5.37 12.56
CA MET A 144 17.06 -5.38 12.79
C MET A 144 17.45 -5.54 14.27
N ARG A 145 16.55 -5.17 15.20
CA ARG A 145 16.75 -5.26 16.64
C ARG A 145 16.10 -6.48 17.29
N ASP A 146 15.45 -7.33 16.51
CA ASP A 146 14.63 -8.46 17.00
C ASP A 146 13.49 -8.01 17.95
N GLU A 147 13.04 -6.76 17.80
CA GLU A 147 11.87 -6.22 18.49
C GLU A 147 10.57 -6.59 17.75
N GLU A 148 10.68 -6.83 16.43
CA GLU A 148 9.60 -7.19 15.53
C GLU A 148 10.02 -8.35 14.62
N ARG A 149 9.08 -9.25 14.31
CA ARG A 149 9.29 -10.35 13.37
C ARG A 149 8.19 -10.35 12.34
N GLU A 150 8.60 -10.40 11.08
CA GLU A 150 7.71 -10.38 9.95
C GLU A 150 7.89 -11.68 9.16
N HIS A 151 6.77 -12.32 8.80
CA HIS A 151 6.86 -13.49 7.96
C HIS A 151 7.11 -13.04 6.51
N PRO A 152 8.15 -13.55 5.81
CA PRO A 152 8.52 -13.00 4.50
C PRO A 152 7.46 -13.26 3.41
N PHE A 153 6.69 -14.34 3.53
CA PHE A 153 5.81 -14.78 2.44
C PHE A 153 4.69 -13.78 2.06
N PRO A 154 3.93 -13.18 2.99
CA PRO A 154 3.01 -12.08 2.67
C PRO A 154 3.64 -10.95 1.86
N TRP A 155 4.84 -10.53 2.23
CA TRP A 155 5.56 -9.43 1.56
C TRP A 155 5.97 -9.78 0.13
N LEU A 156 6.33 -11.04 -0.13
CA LEU A 156 6.54 -11.53 -1.49
C LEU A 156 5.23 -11.50 -2.31
N VAL A 157 4.14 -11.96 -1.73
CA VAL A 157 2.82 -11.98 -2.38
C VAL A 157 2.36 -10.57 -2.74
N TRP A 158 2.50 -9.61 -1.81
CA TRP A 158 2.21 -8.20 -2.09
C TRP A 158 3.15 -7.60 -3.15
N SER A 159 4.44 -7.98 -3.16
CA SER A 159 5.35 -7.56 -4.23
C SER A 159 4.86 -8.03 -5.60
N VAL A 160 4.38 -9.27 -5.71
CA VAL A 160 3.77 -9.80 -6.94
C VAL A 160 2.49 -9.02 -7.29
N ALA A 161 1.63 -8.72 -6.31
CA ALA A 161 0.43 -7.90 -6.53
C ALA A 161 0.79 -6.53 -7.14
N TYR A 162 1.78 -5.84 -6.58
CA TYR A 162 2.24 -4.55 -7.10
C TYR A 162 2.91 -4.67 -8.48
N GLY A 163 3.59 -5.78 -8.79
CA GLY A 163 4.12 -6.04 -10.14
C GLY A 163 3.02 -6.21 -11.19
N LEU A 164 1.96 -6.97 -10.86
CA LEU A 164 0.77 -7.09 -11.71
C LEU A 164 0.07 -5.73 -11.88
N PHE A 165 -0.04 -4.98 -10.79
CA PHE A 165 -0.68 -3.67 -10.80
C PHE A 165 0.12 -2.64 -11.60
N LEU A 166 1.45 -2.60 -11.45
CA LEU A 166 2.33 -1.80 -12.29
C LEU A 166 2.15 -2.12 -13.77
N THR A 167 2.02 -3.40 -14.11
CA THR A 167 1.77 -3.86 -15.48
C THR A 167 0.41 -3.35 -15.98
N SER A 168 -0.65 -3.48 -15.19
CA SER A 168 -1.98 -2.95 -15.50
C SER A 168 -1.95 -1.43 -15.76
N VAL A 169 -1.36 -0.66 -14.83
CA VAL A 169 -1.26 0.80 -14.94
C VAL A 169 -0.45 1.18 -16.18
N SER A 170 0.70 0.54 -16.41
CA SER A 170 1.57 0.83 -17.55
C SER A 170 0.91 0.58 -18.90
N LEU A 171 0.03 -0.42 -19.02
CA LEU A 171 -0.74 -0.68 -20.24
C LEU A 171 -1.80 0.39 -20.51
N ARG A 172 -2.23 1.12 -19.47
CA ARG A 172 -3.23 2.19 -19.52
C ARG A 172 -2.62 3.59 -19.49
N THR A 173 -1.30 3.67 -19.37
CA THR A 173 -0.54 4.92 -19.44
C THR A 173 -0.26 5.22 -20.91
N ASP A 174 -0.59 6.44 -21.36
CA ASP A 174 -0.17 6.88 -22.68
C ASP A 174 1.31 7.30 -22.64
N TRP A 175 2.15 6.52 -23.30
CA TRP A 175 3.58 6.76 -23.37
C TRP A 175 4.00 7.65 -24.55
N SER A 176 3.04 8.05 -25.40
CA SER A 176 3.33 8.73 -26.68
C SER A 176 3.83 10.17 -26.50
N ASP A 177 3.37 10.87 -25.46
CA ASP A 177 3.82 12.22 -25.13
C ASP A 177 4.52 12.27 -23.77
N TRP A 178 5.80 11.90 -23.76
CA TRP A 178 6.64 11.94 -22.56
C TRP A 178 6.76 13.33 -21.92
N ARG A 179 6.38 14.41 -22.62
CA ARG A 179 6.43 15.77 -22.10
C ARG A 179 5.24 16.07 -21.19
N LEU A 180 4.16 15.31 -21.31
CA LEU A 180 3.03 15.33 -20.38
C LEU A 180 3.38 14.47 -19.18
N TRP A 181 4.12 15.07 -18.23
CA TRP A 181 4.54 14.43 -16.97
C TRP A 181 3.43 13.69 -16.22
N LYS A 182 2.17 14.07 -16.45
CA LYS A 182 0.98 13.57 -15.77
C LYS A 182 0.88 12.04 -15.79
N ASP A 183 1.03 11.42 -16.96
CA ASP A 183 0.75 9.98 -17.09
C ASP A 183 1.91 9.11 -16.55
N TRP A 184 3.11 9.69 -16.45
CA TRP A 184 4.26 9.06 -15.76
C TRP A 184 4.09 9.03 -14.24
N LEU A 185 3.27 9.92 -13.67
CA LEU A 185 3.04 9.93 -12.23
C LEU A 185 2.17 8.76 -11.77
N ASP A 186 1.32 8.23 -12.66
CA ASP A 186 0.49 7.05 -12.38
C ASP A 186 1.34 5.84 -12.00
N VAL A 187 2.52 5.66 -12.59
CA VAL A 187 3.37 4.51 -12.26
C VAL A 187 4.14 4.67 -10.95
N VAL A 188 4.15 5.85 -10.32
CA VAL A 188 4.92 6.11 -9.09
C VAL A 188 4.38 5.29 -7.93
N TYR A 189 3.06 5.25 -7.73
CA TYR A 189 2.44 4.44 -6.69
C TYR A 189 2.74 2.94 -6.83
N PRO A 190 2.41 2.28 -7.95
CA PRO A 190 2.68 0.85 -8.09
C PRO A 190 4.17 0.52 -8.00
N THR A 191 5.05 1.40 -8.49
CA THR A 191 6.50 1.23 -8.37
C THR A 191 6.96 1.34 -6.93
N THR A 192 6.48 2.34 -6.18
CA THR A 192 6.79 2.51 -4.76
C THR A 192 6.31 1.30 -3.97
N GLY A 193 5.07 0.85 -4.21
CA GLY A 193 4.53 -0.36 -3.60
C GLY A 193 5.39 -1.60 -3.89
N LEU A 194 5.76 -1.83 -5.14
CA LEU A 194 6.62 -2.97 -5.53
C LEU A 194 7.98 -2.93 -4.80
N VAL A 195 8.67 -1.78 -4.86
CA VAL A 195 10.01 -1.63 -4.28
C VAL A 195 9.98 -1.80 -2.77
N THR A 196 9.03 -1.15 -2.10
CA THR A 196 8.94 -1.18 -0.64
C THR A 196 8.60 -2.58 -0.13
N HIS A 197 7.61 -3.27 -0.70
CA HIS A 197 7.27 -4.63 -0.29
C HIS A 197 8.40 -5.62 -0.57
N TRP A 198 9.14 -5.44 -1.68
CA TRP A 198 10.31 -6.25 -1.97
C TRP A 198 11.43 -6.05 -0.94
N ILE A 199 11.70 -4.80 -0.54
CA ILE A 199 12.67 -4.49 0.51
C ILE A 199 12.29 -5.21 1.81
N VAL A 200 11.02 -5.16 2.21
CA VAL A 200 10.55 -5.79 3.45
C VAL A 200 10.63 -7.30 3.35
N TYR A 201 10.26 -7.90 2.21
CA TYR A 201 10.46 -9.33 1.96
C TYR A 201 11.92 -9.74 2.19
N ARG A 202 12.86 -9.02 1.59
CA ARG A 202 14.30 -9.29 1.73
C ARG A 202 14.78 -9.12 3.17
N ALA A 203 14.31 -8.09 3.86
CA ALA A 203 14.62 -7.88 5.27
C ALA A 203 14.07 -9.03 6.14
N ALA A 204 12.81 -9.40 5.99
CA ALA A 204 12.17 -10.48 6.73
C ALA A 204 12.89 -11.84 6.53
N GLN A 205 13.35 -12.14 5.30
CA GLN A 205 14.16 -13.34 5.05
C GLN A 205 15.47 -13.33 5.86
N ASN A 206 16.14 -12.19 5.94
CA ASN A 206 17.44 -12.07 6.59
C ASN A 206 17.36 -12.02 8.12
N TYR A 207 16.29 -11.43 8.68
CA TYR A 207 16.19 -11.18 10.12
C TYR A 207 15.25 -12.15 10.85
N SER A 208 14.24 -12.74 10.19
CA SER A 208 13.24 -13.57 10.86
C SER A 208 13.45 -15.09 10.71
N TYR A 209 14.21 -15.55 9.72
CA TYR A 209 14.42 -16.99 9.46
C TYR A 209 15.74 -17.57 9.99
N THR A 210 16.70 -16.72 10.39
CA THR A 210 18.06 -17.18 10.72
C THR A 210 18.27 -17.51 12.20
N ARG A 211 17.26 -17.37 13.05
CA ARG A 211 17.41 -17.60 14.50
C ARG A 211 16.31 -18.52 15.01
N PRO A 212 16.66 -19.60 15.74
CA PRO A 212 15.67 -20.48 16.35
C PRO A 212 14.65 -19.67 17.15
N ILE A 213 13.39 -20.08 17.09
CA ILE A 213 12.41 -19.65 18.08
C ILE A 213 12.86 -20.36 19.35
N ASP A 214 13.55 -19.63 20.23
CA ASP A 214 13.71 -20.06 21.60
C ASP A 214 12.30 -20.00 22.22
N ASP A 215 11.66 -21.16 22.29
CA ASP A 215 10.38 -21.38 22.98
C ASP A 215 10.49 -21.13 24.50
#